data_AF-A0A348V5R0-F1
#
_entry.id   AF-A0A348V5R0-F1
#
_cell.length_a   1.000
_cell.length_b   1.000
_cell.length_c   1.000
_cell.angle_alpha   90.00
_cell.angle_beta   90.00
_cell.angle_gamma   90.00
#
_symmetry.space_group_name_H-M   'P 1'
#
loop_
_entity.id
_entity.type
_entity.pdbx_description
1 polymer ?
#
loop_
_entity_poly.entity_id
_entity_poly.type
_entity_poly.pdbx_seq_one_letter_code
_entity_poly.pdbx_strand_id
1 'polypeptide(L)' 'FMITAVVKINFDNMTEALPAFLTIVMMPFAFSIAQGIIFGMLSYVLLKALSGKWKHISVTMWVIFVLFIGKLVLDGMNVL' A
#
# COMPACT_ATOMS: atom_id res chain seq x y z
N PHE A 1 -2.60 -11.81 -19.71
CA PHE A 1 -1.29 -11.19 -19.40
C PHE A 1 -1.36 -10.50 -18.04
N MET A 2 -0.30 -10.60 -17.22
CA MET A 2 -0.33 -10.13 -15.82
C MET A 2 -0.54 -8.62 -15.66
N ILE A 3 -0.06 -7.80 -16.60
CA ILE A 3 -0.22 -6.33 -16.56
C ILE A 3 -1.67 -5.87 -16.77
N THR A 4 -2.54 -6.72 -17.31
CA THR A 4 -3.96 -6.41 -17.53
C THR A 4 -4.70 -6.08 -16.23
N ALA A 5 -4.21 -6.54 -15.07
CA ALA A 5 -4.76 -6.17 -13.77
C ALA A 5 -4.67 -4.65 -13.49
N VAL A 6 -3.64 -3.98 -13.99
CA VAL A 6 -3.45 -2.53 -13.83
C VAL A 6 -4.55 -1.74 -14.54
N VAL A 7 -5.03 -2.24 -15.68
CA VAL A 7 -6.10 -1.61 -16.46
C VAL A 7 -7.46 -1.65 -15.74
N LYS A 8 -7.64 -2.58 -14.79
CA LYS A 8 -8.87 -2.70 -13.98
C LYS A 8 -8.90 -1.74 -12.79
N ILE A 9 -7.83 -0.99 -12.54
CA ILE A 9 -7.76 -0.04 -11.45
C ILE A 9 -8.61 1.18 -11.80
N ASN A 10 -9.44 1.62 -10.86
CA ASN A 10 -10.24 2.81 -11.03
C ASN A 10 -9.37 4.07 -10.83
N PHE A 11 -8.94 4.66 -11.95
CA PHE A 11 -8.10 5.86 -11.94
C PHE A 11 -8.84 7.16 -11.63
N ASP A 12 -10.18 7.18 -11.70
CA ASP A 12 -10.99 8.34 -11.27
C ASP A 12 -10.99 8.51 -9.75
N ASN A 13 -10.73 7.43 -9.00
CA ASN A 13 -10.62 7.47 -7.56
C ASN A 13 -9.15 7.60 -7.12
N MET A 14 -8.74 8.82 -6.74
CA MET A 14 -7.38 9.08 -6.24
C MET A 14 -6.96 8.21 -5.05
N THR A 15 -7.91 7.75 -4.22
CA THR A 15 -7.61 6.83 -3.10
C THR A 15 -7.25 5.40 -3.53
N GLU A 16 -7.37 5.08 -4.81
CA GLU A 16 -7.02 3.79 -5.41
C GLU A 16 -5.91 3.95 -6.46
N ALA A 17 -6.00 5.00 -7.29
CA ALA A 17 -5.02 5.35 -8.30
C ALA A 17 -3.64 5.63 -7.69
N LEU A 18 -3.58 6.46 -6.65
CA LEU A 18 -2.31 6.91 -6.07
C LEU A 18 -1.57 5.75 -5.38
N PRO A 19 -2.20 4.91 -4.53
CA PRO A 19 -1.55 3.72 -3.99
C PRO A 19 -1.04 2.74 -5.06
N ALA A 20 -1.83 2.52 -6.11
CA ALA A 20 -1.43 1.63 -7.20
C ALA A 20 -0.19 2.14 -7.93
N PHE A 21 -0.16 3.44 -8.23
CA PHE A 21 0.99 4.09 -8.83
C PHE A 21 2.22 3.98 -7.94
N LEU A 22 2.08 4.31 -6.64
CA LEU A 22 3.16 4.18 -5.67
C LEU A 22 3.67 2.74 -5.58
N THR A 23 2.78 1.75 -5.59
CA THR A 23 3.16 0.34 -5.59
C THR A 23 4.08 0.01 -6.77
N ILE A 24 3.67 0.39 -7.98
CA ILE A 24 4.39 0.07 -9.22
C ILE A 24 5.75 0.76 -9.26
N VAL A 25 5.81 2.02 -8.85
CA VAL A 25 7.04 2.82 -8.88
C VAL A 25 8.00 2.41 -7.76
N MET A 26 7.49 2.09 -6.56
CA MET A 26 8.37 1.74 -5.43
C MET A 26 9.06 0.40 -5.61
N MET A 27 8.51 -0.54 -6.39
CA MET A 27 9.17 -1.83 -6.65
C MET A 27 10.58 -1.69 -7.26
N PRO A 28 10.78 -1.01 -8.40
CA PRO A 28 12.11 -0.79 -8.96
C PRO A 28 12.96 0.15 -8.09
N PHE A 29 12.36 1.19 -7.48
CA PHE A 29 13.10 2.14 -6.65
C PHE A 29 13.64 1.53 -5.36
N ALA A 30 12.91 0.60 -4.75
CA ALA A 30 13.33 -0.11 -3.55
C ALA A 30 14.18 -1.36 -3.86
N PHE A 31 14.43 -1.65 -5.15
CA PHE A 31 15.06 -2.88 -5.63
C PHE A 31 14.43 -4.16 -5.03
N SER A 32 13.17 -4.08 -4.62
CA SER A 32 12.46 -5.11 -3.88
C SER A 32 10.97 -5.02 -4.12
N ILE A 33 10.43 -6.09 -4.72
CA ILE A 33 8.98 -6.24 -4.95
C ILE A 33 8.23 -6.17 -3.63
N ALA A 34 8.75 -6.84 -2.59
CA ALA A 34 8.13 -6.87 -1.28
C ALA A 34 8.02 -5.46 -0.68
N GLN A 35 9.09 -4.66 -0.73
CA GLN A 35 9.06 -3.30 -0.20
C GLN A 35 8.11 -2.39 -0.99
N GLY A 36 8.09 -2.51 -2.32
CA GLY A 36 7.14 -1.77 -3.16
C GLY A 36 5.68 -2.09 -2.84
N ILE A 37 5.35 -3.37 -2.63
CA ILE A 37 4.02 -3.83 -2.22
C ILE A 37 3.64 -3.28 -0.84
N ILE A 38 4.55 -3.32 0.13
CA ILE A 38 4.33 -2.81 1.49
C ILE A 38 3.99 -1.32 1.44
N PHE A 39 4.81 -0.54 0.74
CA PHE A 39 4.61 0.90 0.60
C PHE A 39 3.28 1.23 -0.07
N GLY A 40 2.95 0.49 -1.12
CA GLY A 40 1.66 0.52 -1.79
C GLY A 40 0.47 0.28 -0.87
N MET A 41 0.48 -0.83 -0.13
CA MET A 41 -0.58 -1.18 0.81
C MET A 41 -0.73 -0.15 1.95
N LEU A 42 0.39 0.32 2.51
CA LEU A 42 0.36 1.35 3.56
C LEU A 42 -0.28 2.63 3.04
N SER A 43 0.12 3.09 1.85
CA SER A 43 -0.46 4.29 1.24
C SER A 43 -1.96 4.14 0.93
N TYR A 44 -2.44 2.95 0.55
CA TYR A 44 -3.87 2.67 0.34
C TYR A 44 -4.69 2.88 1.60
N VAL A 45 -4.27 2.26 2.71
CA VAL A 45 -4.99 2.38 3.99
C VAL A 45 -4.92 3.81 4.49
N LEU A 46 -3.76 4.46 4.39
CA LEU A 46 -3.56 5.85 4.80
C LEU A 46 -4.47 6.80 4.01
N LEU A 47 -4.49 6.71 2.69
CA LEU A 47 -5.28 7.60 1.83
C LEU A 47 -6.78 7.36 1.98
N LYS A 48 -7.24 6.11 2.09
CA LYS A 48 -8.66 5.84 2.35
C LYS A 48 -9.10 6.28 3.75
N ALA A 49 -8.24 6.14 4.76
CA ALA A 49 -8.52 6.62 6.11
C ALA A 49 -8.61 8.16 6.15
N LEU A 50 -7.62 8.86 5.58
CA LEU A 50 -7.61 10.33 5.49
C LEU A 50 -8.79 10.88 4.67
N SER A 51 -9.25 10.14 3.66
CA SER A 51 -10.39 10.54 2.83
C SER A 51 -11.76 10.21 3.46
N GLY A 52 -11.81 9.75 4.71
CA GLY A 52 -13.06 9.40 5.39
C GLY A 52 -13.71 8.10 4.91
N LYS A 53 -13.05 7.32 4.04
CA LYS A 53 -13.58 6.08 3.43
C LYS A 53 -13.23 4.83 4.23
N TRP A 54 -13.28 4.91 5.56
CA TRP A 54 -12.91 3.82 6.49
C TRP A 54 -13.68 2.52 6.23
N LYS A 55 -14.96 2.61 5.87
CA LYS A 55 -15.84 1.45 5.59
C LYS A 55 -15.47 0.68 4.32
N HIS A 56 -14.68 1.27 3.42
CA HIS A 56 -14.24 0.61 2.19
C HIS A 56 -12.93 -0.17 2.36
N ILE A 57 -12.35 -0.16 3.56
CA ILE A 57 -11.12 -0.89 3.89
C ILE A 57 -11.54 -2.20 4.56
N SER A 58 -11.12 -3.34 4.01
CA SER A 58 -11.39 -4.63 4.63
C SER A 58 -10.64 -4.76 5.96
N VAL A 59 -11.20 -5.52 6.90
CA VAL A 59 -10.55 -5.80 8.20
C VAL A 59 -9.17 -6.41 8.01
N THR A 60 -9.00 -7.29 7.01
CA THR A 60 -7.72 -7.88 6.65
C THR A 60 -6.67 -6.82 6.29
N MET A 61 -7.06 -5.78 5.55
CA MET A 61 -6.14 -4.70 5.17
C MET A 61 -5.65 -3.92 6.39
N TRP A 62 -6.53 -3.71 7.37
CA TRP A 62 -6.20 -3.07 8.64
C TRP A 62 -5.23 -3.91 9.46
N VAL A 63 -5.43 -5.23 9.55
CA VAL A 63 -4.50 -6.14 10.24
C VAL A 63 -3.11 -6.07 9.59
N ILE A 64 -3.05 -6.15 8.26
CA ILE A 64 -1.79 -6.08 7.50
C ILE A 64 -1.11 -4.72 7.70
N PHE A 65 -1.87 -3.64 7.69
CA PHE A 65 -1.36 -2.29 7.93
C PHE A 65 -0.69 -2.17 9.30
N VAL A 66 -1.34 -2.65 10.37
CA VAL A 66 -0.79 -2.61 11.73
C VAL A 66 0.47 -3.47 11.84
N LEU A 67 0.49 -4.65 11.21
CA LEU A 67 1.68 -5.52 11.20
C LEU A 67 2.87 -4.85 10.49
N PHE A 68 2.65 -4.21 9.34
CA PHE A 68 3.72 -3.54 8.60
C PHE A 68 4.21 -2.26 9.27
N ILE A 69 3.31 -1.49 9.89
CA ILE A 69 3.71 -0.38 10.76
C ILE A 69 4.60 -0.90 11.90
N GLY A 70 4.20 -1.97 12.57
CA GLY A 70 4.99 -2.59 13.64
C GLY A 70 6.39 -3.02 13.16
N LYS A 71 6.47 -3.66 11.99
CA LYS A 71 7.74 -4.03 11.36
C LYS A 71 8.60 -2.81 11.05
N LEU A 72 8.03 -1.74 10.51
CA LEU A 72 8.75 -0.51 10.17
C LEU A 72 9.32 0.18 11.41
N VAL A 73 8.56 0.19 12.51
CA VAL A 73 9.04 0.70 13.80
C VAL A 73 10.18 -0.17 14.34
N LEU A 74 10.06 -1.51 14.27
CA LEU A 74 11.12 -2.42 14.72
C LEU A 74 12.43 -2.24 13.95
N ASP A 75 12.35 -2.16 12.62
CA ASP A 75 13.50 -1.88 11.76
C ASP A 75 14.14 -0.53 12.12
N GLY A 76 13.32 0.50 12.32
CA GLY A 76 13.81 1.84 12.69
C GLY A 76 14.46 1.91 14.08
N MET A 77 14.13 0.98 14.97
CA MET A 77 14.74 0.85 16.30
C MET A 77 16.04 0.02 16.29
N ASN A 78 16.54 -0.42 15.12
CA ASN A 78 17.72 -1.29 15.00
C ASN A 78 17.63 -2.57 15.87
N VAL A 79 16.42 -3.10 16.06
CA VAL A 79 16.20 -4.35 16.80
C VAL A 79 16.44 -5.58 15.91
N LEU A 80 16.53 -5.40 14.58
CA LEU A 80 16.77 -6.42 13.55
C LEU A 80 17.86 -5.98 12.58
#